data_AF-A0A834RV71-F1
#
_entry.id   AF-A0A834RV71-F1
#
_cell.length_a   1.000
_cell.length_b   1.000
_cell.length_c   1.000
_cell.angle_alpha   90.00
_cell.angle_beta   90.00
_cell.angle_gamma   90.00
#
_symmetry.space_group_name_H-M   'P 1'
#
loop_
_entity.id
_entity.type
_entity.pdbx_description
1 polymer ?
#
loop_
_entity_poly.entity_id
_entity_poly.type
_entity_poly.pdbx_seq_one_letter_code
_entity_poly.pdbx_strand_id
1 'polypeptide(L)'
;MHYCFEHDRWCPSNQQWEQHIRLEHFPELTNFCGLIRLGSVVVVAAHCLLCLGDINAPLPDRFMQFDSAFDLHKHMKKHLAQLPPLSECPHPHCQSSLDSEAEFWSHAEEVHGMPPFGPRRATGKRKMPEDLDDMEDSTSDMNSGLQDCDNELQG
;
A
#
# COMPACT_ATOMS: atom_id res chain seq x y z
N MET A 1 -26.28 -13.83 3.87
CA MET A 1 -25.06 -14.58 3.55
C MET A 1 -23.92 -13.58 3.41
N HIS A 2 -22.80 -13.85 4.05
CA HIS A 2 -21.61 -13.00 4.09
C HIS A 2 -20.38 -13.83 3.74
N TYR A 3 -19.35 -13.21 3.18
CA TYR A 3 -18.06 -13.85 2.91
C TYR A 3 -16.98 -13.11 3.67
N CYS A 4 -16.11 -13.85 4.37
CA CYS A 4 -14.91 -13.31 4.99
C CYS A 4 -13.74 -13.43 4.02
N PHE A 5 -13.09 -12.31 3.67
CA PHE A 5 -11.92 -12.33 2.80
C PHE A 5 -10.68 -12.89 3.52
N GLU A 6 -10.46 -12.51 4.77
CA GLU A 6 -9.25 -12.91 5.53
C GLU A 6 -9.24 -14.40 5.88
N HIS A 7 -10.41 -15.00 6.13
CA HIS A 7 -10.56 -16.39 6.55
C HIS A 7 -11.07 -17.33 5.44
N ASP A 8 -11.30 -16.83 4.22
CA ASP A 8 -11.83 -17.57 3.06
C ASP A 8 -13.04 -18.46 3.43
N ARG A 9 -14.05 -17.83 4.05
CA ARG A 9 -15.21 -18.54 4.61
C ARG A 9 -16.52 -17.84 4.31
N TRP A 10 -17.52 -18.64 3.94
CA TRP A 10 -18.91 -18.21 3.86
C TRP A 10 -19.63 -18.35 5.22
N CYS A 11 -20.31 -17.28 5.63
CA CYS A 11 -21.24 -17.24 6.76
C CYS A 11 -22.68 -17.17 6.23
N PRO A 12 -23.48 -18.25 6.35
CA PRO A 12 -24.83 -18.29 5.76
C PRO A 12 -25.79 -17.22 6.29
N SER A 13 -25.69 -16.87 7.58
CA SER A 13 -26.60 -15.95 8.26
C SER A 13 -25.89 -14.75 8.90
N ASN A 14 -26.66 -13.72 9.27
CA ASN A 14 -26.15 -12.57 10.04
C ASN A 14 -25.62 -13.00 11.41
N GLN A 15 -26.29 -13.95 12.07
CA GLN A 15 -25.85 -14.47 13.37
C GLN A 15 -24.48 -15.17 13.28
N GLN A 16 -24.27 -15.98 12.24
CA GLN A 16 -22.99 -16.64 12.02
C GLN A 16 -21.88 -15.65 11.64
N TRP A 17 -22.22 -14.61 10.87
CA TRP A 17 -21.29 -13.53 10.56
C TRP A 17 -20.89 -12.74 11.80
N GLU A 18 -21.86 -12.32 12.62
CA GLU A 18 -21.57 -11.62 13.87
C GLU A 18 -20.73 -12.47 14.83
N GLN A 19 -21.06 -13.76 14.97
CA GLN A 19 -20.27 -14.69 15.77
C GLN A 19 -18.84 -14.82 15.24
N HIS A 20 -18.68 -14.91 13.91
CA HIS A 20 -17.36 -14.97 13.28
C HIS A 20 -16.53 -13.70 13.53
N ILE A 21 -17.13 -12.51 13.37
CA ILE A 21 -16.47 -11.24 13.71
C ILE A 21 -16.02 -11.25 15.17
N ARG A 22 -16.90 -11.63 16.09
CA ARG A 22 -16.63 -11.60 17.53
C ARG A 22 -15.49 -12.53 17.95
N LEU A 23 -15.35 -13.67 17.29
CA LEU A 23 -14.37 -14.70 17.67
C LEU A 23 -13.04 -14.55 16.94
N GLU A 24 -13.05 -14.08 15.69
CA GLU A 24 -11.86 -14.12 14.82
C GLU A 24 -11.33 -12.72 14.48
N HIS A 25 -12.19 -11.71 14.26
CA HIS A 25 -11.73 -10.37 13.86
C HIS A 25 -11.60 -9.38 15.03
N PHE A 26 -12.54 -9.41 15.98
CA PHE A 26 -12.55 -8.46 17.09
C PHE A 26 -11.36 -8.64 18.04
N PRO A 27 -10.97 -9.87 18.45
CA PRO A 27 -9.81 -10.07 19.32
C PRO A 27 -8.48 -9.75 18.63
N GLU A 28 -8.42 -9.95 17.31
CA GLU A 28 -7.22 -9.78 16.49
C GLU A 28 -7.20 -8.40 15.77
N LEU A 29 -8.01 -7.44 16.22
CA LEU A 29 -8.10 -6.13 15.59
C LEU A 29 -6.76 -5.39 15.68
N THR A 30 -6.07 -5.33 14.54
CA THR A 30 -4.81 -4.60 14.40
C THR A 30 -5.05 -3.15 13.97
N ASN A 31 -3.99 -2.35 13.87
CA ASN A 31 -4.07 -1.02 13.27
C ASN A 31 -4.18 -1.04 11.74
N PHE A 32 -4.06 -2.19 11.07
CA PHE A 32 -4.24 -2.24 9.63
C PHE A 32 -5.73 -2.32 9.27
N CYS A 33 -6.20 -1.37 8.46
CA CYS A 33 -7.59 -1.32 7.99
C CYS A 33 -7.69 -1.25 6.45
N GLY A 34 -6.54 -1.30 5.78
CA GLY A 34 -6.39 -1.13 4.35
C GLY A 34 -6.83 -2.32 3.50
N LEU A 35 -6.71 -2.15 2.19
CA LEU A 35 -7.07 -3.15 1.17
C LEU A 35 -5.80 -3.78 0.58
N ILE A 36 -5.67 -5.11 0.66
CA ILE A 36 -4.56 -5.84 0.02
C ILE A 36 -5.09 -6.61 -1.18
N ARG A 37 -4.50 -6.35 -2.36
CA ARG A 37 -4.80 -7.06 -3.60
C ARG A 37 -3.57 -7.71 -4.20
N LEU A 38 -3.75 -8.91 -4.73
CA LEU A 38 -2.77 -9.59 -5.58
C LEU A 38 -3.38 -9.77 -6.97
N GLY A 39 -2.97 -8.91 -7.91
CA GLY A 39 -3.64 -8.81 -9.20
C GLY A 39 -5.09 -8.36 -9.04
N SER A 40 -6.04 -9.14 -9.54
CA SER A 40 -7.48 -8.87 -9.42
C SER A 40 -8.11 -9.40 -8.13
N VAL A 41 -7.40 -10.25 -7.37
CA VAL A 41 -7.93 -10.94 -6.19
C VAL A 41 -7.77 -10.06 -4.94
N VAL A 42 -8.81 -9.99 -4.11
CA VAL A 42 -8.77 -9.35 -2.80
C VAL A 42 -8.31 -10.39 -1.78
N VAL A 43 -7.19 -10.10 -1.12
CA VAL A 43 -6.60 -10.96 -0.08
C VAL A 43 -7.06 -10.51 1.30
N VAL A 44 -7.07 -9.20 1.54
CA VAL A 44 -7.59 -8.58 2.77
C VAL A 44 -8.52 -7.47 2.35
N ALA A 45 -9.78 -7.52 2.78
CA ALA A 45 -10.74 -6.45 2.55
C ALA A 45 -10.49 -5.29 3.51
N ALA A 46 -10.74 -4.07 3.05
CA ALA A 46 -10.60 -2.91 3.90
C ALA A 46 -11.78 -2.75 4.86
N HIS A 47 -11.54 -2.09 5.99
CA HIS A 47 -12.54 -1.74 6.99
C HIS A 47 -12.56 -0.23 7.21
N CYS A 48 -13.74 0.38 7.28
CA CYS A 48 -13.86 1.82 7.52
C CYS A 48 -13.45 2.17 8.96
N LEU A 49 -12.46 3.07 9.12
CA LEU A 49 -12.00 3.53 10.45
C LEU A 49 -13.15 4.10 11.29
N LEU A 50 -14.06 4.83 10.65
CA LEU A 50 -15.18 5.49 11.33
C LEU A 50 -16.24 4.48 11.77
N CYS A 51 -16.50 3.44 10.97
CA CYS A 51 -17.39 2.34 11.37
C CYS A 51 -16.77 1.53 12.52
N LEU A 52 -15.48 1.21 12.45
CA LEU A 52 -14.79 0.50 13.52
C LEU A 52 -14.87 1.27 14.84
N GLY A 53 -14.72 2.60 14.77
CA GLY A 53 -14.82 3.52 15.90
C GLY A 53 -16.22 3.74 16.47
N ASP A 54 -17.28 3.42 15.74
CA ASP A 54 -18.65 3.57 16.22
C ASP A 54 -19.02 2.43 17.18
N ILE A 55 -18.69 2.60 18.46
CA ILE A 55 -18.97 1.62 19.52
C ILE A 55 -20.46 1.35 19.74
N ASN A 56 -21.35 2.20 19.22
CA ASN A 56 -22.80 2.05 19.37
C ASN A 56 -23.41 1.25 18.22
N ALA A 57 -22.69 1.09 17.11
CA ALA A 57 -23.15 0.30 15.98
C ALA A 57 -23.03 -1.22 16.23
N PRO A 58 -23.92 -2.04 15.67
CA PRO A 58 -23.77 -3.49 15.64
C PRO A 58 -22.45 -3.93 15.01
N LEU A 59 -21.87 -5.05 15.47
CA LEU A 59 -20.61 -5.57 14.95
C LEU A 59 -20.59 -5.74 13.42
N PRO A 60 -21.64 -6.25 12.75
CA PRO A 60 -21.65 -6.35 11.29
C PRO A 60 -21.51 -5.02 10.56
N ASP A 61 -22.02 -3.92 11.14
CA ASP A 61 -21.94 -2.59 10.56
C ASP A 61 -20.55 -1.98 10.79
N ARG A 62 -19.97 -2.24 11.97
CA ARG A 62 -18.61 -1.80 12.34
C ARG A 62 -17.53 -2.48 11.48
N PHE A 63 -17.69 -3.78 11.24
CA PHE A 63 -16.78 -4.64 10.47
C PHE A 63 -17.26 -4.85 9.03
N MET A 64 -17.86 -3.81 8.42
CA MET A 64 -18.19 -3.84 7.01
C MET A 64 -16.90 -3.96 6.17
N GLN A 65 -16.85 -5.00 5.33
CA GLN A 65 -15.73 -5.27 4.44
C GLN A 65 -15.91 -4.56 3.10
N PHE A 66 -14.86 -3.88 2.64
CA PHE A 66 -14.80 -3.22 1.34
C PHE A 66 -13.74 -3.88 0.46
N ASP A 67 -14.15 -4.39 -0.71
CA ASP A 67 -13.27 -5.03 -1.70
C ASP A 67 -12.68 -4.03 -2.72
N SER A 68 -13.08 -2.76 -2.60
CA SER A 68 -12.86 -1.68 -3.54
C SER A 68 -12.45 -0.40 -2.79
N ALA A 69 -11.30 0.15 -3.17
CA ALA A 69 -10.83 1.44 -2.66
C ALA A 69 -11.86 2.55 -2.92
N PHE A 70 -12.53 2.52 -4.08
CA PHE A 70 -13.52 3.52 -4.44
C PHE A 70 -14.72 3.50 -3.49
N ASP A 71 -15.27 2.32 -3.20
CA ASP A 71 -16.46 2.18 -2.35
C ASP A 71 -16.16 2.51 -0.90
N LEU A 72 -15.01 2.05 -0.39
CA LEU A 72 -14.50 2.43 0.93
C LEU A 72 -14.41 3.95 1.07
N HIS A 73 -13.77 4.60 0.10
CA HIS A 73 -13.55 6.04 0.10
C HIS A 73 -14.83 6.85 0.00
N LYS A 74 -15.74 6.43 -0.89
CA LYS A 74 -17.07 7.02 -1.02
C LYS A 74 -17.85 6.91 0.30
N HIS A 75 -17.76 5.75 0.95
CA HIS A 75 -18.39 5.50 2.24
C HIS A 75 -17.80 6.38 3.35
N MET A 76 -16.47 6.44 3.49
CA MET A 76 -15.79 7.28 4.49
C MET A 76 -16.11 8.77 4.31
N LYS A 77 -16.13 9.27 3.07
CA LYS A 77 -16.54 10.65 2.77
C LYS A 77 -17.96 10.98 3.23
N LYS A 78 -18.87 10.00 3.19
CA LYS A 78 -20.23 10.19 3.71
C LYS A 78 -20.23 10.43 5.22
N HIS A 79 -19.39 9.71 5.97
CA HIS A 79 -19.25 9.96 7.40
C HIS A 79 -18.66 11.35 7.67
N LEU A 80 -17.57 11.71 7.00
CA LEU A 80 -16.92 13.02 7.20
C LEU A 80 -17.83 14.21 6.87
N ALA A 81 -18.77 14.04 5.93
CA ALA A 81 -19.77 15.07 5.61
C ALA A 81 -20.88 15.21 6.68
N GLN A 82 -21.06 14.21 7.55
CA GLN A 82 -22.14 14.16 8.54
C GLN A 82 -21.65 14.36 9.97
N LEU A 83 -20.37 14.08 10.23
CA LEU A 83 -19.74 14.21 11.53
C LEU A 83 -19.12 15.60 11.71
N PRO A 84 -18.97 16.06 12.96
CA PRO A 84 -18.10 17.20 13.24
C PRO A 84 -16.65 16.88 12.84
N PRO A 85 -15.80 17.91 12.65
CA PRO A 85 -14.38 17.71 12.42
C PRO A 85 -13.76 16.77 13.47
N LEU A 86 -12.99 15.79 12.99
CA LEU A 86 -12.32 14.82 13.85
C LEU A 86 -11.06 15.46 14.45
N SER A 87 -10.92 15.39 15.78
CA SER A 87 -9.71 15.79 16.49
C SER A 87 -8.77 14.61 16.79
N GLU A 88 -9.26 13.39 16.64
CA GLU A 88 -8.54 12.14 16.94
C GLU A 88 -8.88 11.08 15.89
N CYS A 89 -7.96 10.13 15.71
CA CYS A 89 -8.21 8.97 14.86
C CYS A 89 -9.40 8.16 15.42
N PRO A 90 -10.42 7.83 14.60
CA PRO A 90 -11.58 7.08 15.07
C PRO A 90 -11.29 5.59 15.29
N HIS A 91 -10.11 5.09 14.92
CA HIS A 91 -9.78 3.68 15.11
C HIS A 91 -9.66 3.33 16.61
N PRO A 92 -10.32 2.26 17.11
CA PRO A 92 -10.35 1.93 18.55
C PRO A 92 -8.98 1.74 19.24
N HIS A 93 -7.93 1.43 18.48
CA HIS A 93 -6.57 1.20 18.98
C HIS A 93 -5.57 2.28 18.54
N CYS A 94 -6.03 3.36 17.92
CA CYS A 94 -5.17 4.48 17.50
C CYS A 94 -5.53 5.74 18.30
N GLN A 95 -4.53 6.41 18.87
CA GLN A 95 -4.71 7.61 19.71
C GLN A 95 -4.10 8.86 19.06
N SER A 96 -3.82 8.80 17.76
CA SER A 96 -3.25 9.93 17.03
C SER A 96 -4.24 11.09 16.97
N SER A 97 -3.78 12.28 17.31
CA SER A 97 -4.52 13.53 17.09
C SER A 97 -4.51 13.90 15.61
N LEU A 98 -5.57 14.59 15.18
CA LEU A 98 -5.79 15.06 13.82
C LEU A 98 -6.21 16.53 13.87
N ASP A 99 -5.52 17.40 13.15
CA ASP A 99 -5.82 18.83 13.12
C ASP A 99 -6.67 19.23 11.91
N SER A 100 -6.83 18.33 10.93
CA SER A 100 -7.64 18.58 9.73
C SER A 100 -8.12 17.30 9.03
N GLU A 101 -9.08 17.43 8.12
CA GLU A 101 -9.49 16.32 7.23
C GLU A 101 -8.34 15.86 6.32
N ALA A 102 -7.45 16.77 5.90
CA ALA A 102 -6.29 16.39 5.09
C ALA A 102 -5.34 15.47 5.86
N GLU A 103 -5.10 15.79 7.13
CA GLU A 103 -4.32 14.93 8.03
C GLU A 103 -5.00 13.61 8.31
N PHE A 104 -6.33 13.58 8.45
CA PHE A 104 -7.09 12.33 8.55
C PHE A 104 -6.78 11.40 7.36
N TRP A 105 -6.84 11.91 6.12
CA TRP A 105 -6.58 11.10 4.94
C TRP A 105 -5.12 10.63 4.85
N SER A 106 -4.16 11.52 5.15
CA SER A 106 -2.74 11.15 5.18
C SER A 106 -2.46 10.08 6.23
N HIS A 107 -2.99 10.27 7.44
CA HIS A 107 -2.88 9.31 8.55
C HIS A 107 -3.50 7.96 8.20
N ALA A 108 -4.68 7.97 7.56
CA ALA A 108 -5.35 6.75 7.15
C ALA A 108 -4.53 5.96 6.12
N GLU A 109 -3.85 6.61 5.18
CA GLU A 109 -2.95 5.93 4.22
C GLU A 109 -1.70 5.39 4.90
N GLU A 110 -1.00 6.22 5.68
CA GLU A 110 0.32 5.90 6.23
C GLU A 110 0.28 4.91 7.40
N VAL A 111 -0.70 5.07 8.29
CA VAL A 111 -0.80 4.28 9.54
C VAL A 111 -1.74 3.09 9.37
N HIS A 112 -2.87 3.30 8.70
CA HIS A 112 -3.91 2.28 8.55
C HIS A 112 -3.86 1.55 7.21
N GLY A 113 -2.93 1.91 6.31
CA GLY A 113 -2.73 1.25 5.03
C GLY A 113 -3.85 1.50 4.02
N MET A 114 -4.65 2.56 4.20
CA MET A 114 -5.73 2.87 3.26
C MET A 114 -5.17 3.10 1.85
N PRO A 115 -5.80 2.53 0.81
CA PRO A 115 -5.39 2.79 -0.55
C PRO A 115 -5.58 4.28 -0.88
N PRO A 116 -4.66 4.97 -1.58
CA PRO A 116 -4.84 6.36 -1.95
C PRO A 116 -6.01 6.57 -2.92
N PHE A 117 -6.52 7.81 -3.00
CA PHE A 117 -7.50 8.18 -4.02
C PHE A 117 -6.88 8.16 -5.43
N GLY A 118 -7.42 7.30 -6.30
CA GLY A 118 -7.07 7.24 -7.71
C GLY A 118 -5.87 6.34 -8.02
N PRO A 119 -5.54 6.15 -9.31
CA PRO A 119 -4.38 5.36 -9.69
C PRO A 119 -3.12 6.08 -9.19
N ARG A 120 -2.36 5.45 -8.27
CA ARG A 120 -0.96 5.83 -8.06
C ARG A 120 -0.27 5.70 -9.41
N ARG A 121 -0.02 6.83 -10.10
CA ARG A 121 1.05 6.84 -11.10
C ARG A 121 2.29 6.47 -10.31
N ALA A 122 2.89 5.33 -10.62
CA ALA A 122 4.13 4.89 -10.02
C ALA A 122 5.21 5.96 -10.28
N THR A 123 5.38 6.90 -9.35
CA THR A 123 6.55 7.76 -9.30
C THR A 123 7.67 6.92 -8.70
N GLY A 124 8.43 6.27 -9.57
CA GLY A 124 9.57 5.48 -9.16
C GLY A 124 10.08 4.61 -10.28
N LYS A 125 10.66 5.23 -11.31
CA LYS A 125 11.66 4.53 -12.13
C LYS A 125 12.74 4.05 -11.17
N ARG A 126 12.79 2.75 -10.87
CA ARG A 126 14.02 2.15 -10.33
C ARG A 126 15.11 2.48 -11.33
N LYS A 127 16.13 3.25 -10.94
CA LYS A 127 17.38 3.27 -11.69
C LYS A 127 17.93 1.85 -11.59
N MET A 128 18.01 1.16 -12.73
CA MET A 128 18.80 -0.05 -12.82
C MET A 128 20.25 0.33 -12.46
N PRO A 129 20.98 -0.49 -11.69
CA PRO A 129 22.43 -0.38 -11.65
C PRO A 129 22.92 -0.61 -13.08
N GLU A 130 23.57 0.37 -13.69
CA GLU A 130 24.34 0.12 -14.90
C GLU A 130 25.57 -0.65 -14.47
N ASP A 131 25.61 -1.90 -14.90
CA ASP A 131 26.71 -2.84 -14.69
C ASP A 131 28.01 -2.23 -15.21
N LEU A 132 29.03 -2.30 -14.35
CA LEU A 132 30.43 -2.20 -14.71
C LEU A 132 30.79 -3.37 -15.64
N ASP A 133 31.47 -3.08 -16.74
CA ASP A 133 32.75 -3.68 -17.19
C ASP A 133 32.85 -3.71 -18.72
N ASP A 134 33.80 -2.95 -19.29
CA ASP A 134 35.03 -3.54 -19.85
C ASP A 134 35.92 -2.50 -20.57
N MET A 135 37.15 -2.40 -20.04
CA MET A 135 38.48 -2.30 -20.69
C MET A 135 38.52 -2.69 -22.19
N GLU A 136 39.34 -2.19 -23.12
CA GLU A 136 40.64 -1.46 -23.26
C GLU A 136 40.55 -0.79 -24.67
N ASP A 137 41.33 0.20 -25.13
CA ASP A 137 42.77 0.22 -25.40
C ASP A 137 43.03 1.58 -26.08
N SER A 138 44.08 2.30 -25.67
CA SER A 138 44.70 3.34 -26.50
C SER A 138 46.14 3.50 -26.05
N THR A 139 46.96 2.55 -26.47
CA THR A 139 48.41 2.73 -26.54
C THR A 139 48.77 3.75 -27.63
N SER A 140 49.61 4.73 -27.31
CA SER A 140 50.75 5.10 -28.18
C SER A 140 51.75 5.95 -27.41
N ASP A 141 52.94 5.37 -27.33
CA ASP A 141 54.08 5.78 -26.54
C ASP A 141 55.04 6.66 -27.36
N MET A 142 55.70 7.56 -26.61
CA MET A 142 57.11 7.95 -26.73
C MET A 142 57.63 8.86 -27.86
N ASN A 143 58.23 9.93 -27.36
CA ASN A 143 59.11 10.93 -27.93
C ASN A 143 60.49 10.36 -28.35
N SER A 144 60.91 10.73 -29.58
CA SER A 144 62.28 10.96 -30.10
C SER A 144 63.39 9.91 -29.94
N GLY A 145 63.89 9.41 -31.09
CA GLY A 145 65.21 8.78 -31.23
C GLY A 145 65.52 8.45 -32.69
N LEU A 146 66.62 9.01 -33.22
CA LEU A 146 67.12 8.86 -34.59
C LEU A 146 67.45 7.40 -34.98
N GLN A 147 67.37 7.13 -36.29
CA GLN A 147 68.49 6.72 -37.19
C GLN A 147 68.27 5.46 -38.05
N ASP A 148 68.22 5.74 -39.37
CA ASP A 148 68.80 5.07 -40.55
C ASP A 148 68.54 3.60 -40.97
N CYS A 149 68.33 3.53 -42.29
CA CYS A 149 68.80 2.60 -43.32
C CYS A 149 68.25 1.15 -43.45
N ASP A 150 67.49 1.01 -44.54
CA ASP A 150 67.72 0.09 -45.68
C ASP A 150 67.41 -1.42 -45.59
N ASN A 151 66.59 -1.78 -46.60
CA ASN A 151 66.75 -2.90 -47.55
C ASN A 151 66.11 -4.28 -47.29
N GLU A 152 65.26 -4.64 -48.27
CA GLU A 152 65.24 -5.90 -49.04
C GLU A 152 64.78 -7.17 -48.29
N LEU A 153 63.61 -7.73 -48.60
CA LEU A 153 63.25 -8.58 -49.76
C LEU A 153 63.25 -10.08 -49.38
N GLN A 154 62.06 -10.68 -49.53
CA GLN A 154 61.77 -12.06 -49.94
C GLN A 154 62.30 -13.27 -49.14
N GLY A 155 61.39 -14.23 -48.93
CA GLY A 155 61.74 -15.63 -48.73
C GLY A 155 60.68 -16.41 -47.97
#